data_AF-A0A1Y5SK57-F1
#
_entry.id   AF-A0A1Y5SK57-F1
#
_cell.length_a   1.000
_cell.length_b   1.000
_cell.length_c   1.000
_cell.angle_alpha   90.00
_cell.angle_beta   90.00
_cell.angle_gamma   90.00
#
_symmetry.space_group_name_H-M   'P 1'
#
loop_
_entity.id
_entity.type
_entity.pdbx_description
1 polymer ?
#
loop_
_entity_poly.entity_id
_entity_poly.type
_entity_poly.pdbx_seq_one_letter_code
_entity_poly.pdbx_strand_id
1 'polypeptide(L)' 'MKNYIQNFIQNEDGAVTVDWVVLTAAIVGLATVGVQQTRLGVSKAASTISSDLAKTTTGVE' A
#
# COMPACT_ATOMS: atom_id res chain seq x y z
N MET A 1 -25.96 19.49 -10.35
CA MET A 1 -24.90 18.69 -9.68
C MET A 1 -24.61 19.13 -8.25
N LYS A 2 -24.48 20.44 -7.96
CA LYS A 2 -24.30 20.96 -6.59
C LYS A 2 -25.35 20.42 -5.58
N ASN A 3 -26.61 20.35 -6.01
CA ASN A 3 -27.74 19.99 -5.15
C ASN A 3 -27.77 18.50 -4.75
N TYR A 4 -27.22 17.59 -5.55
CA TYR A 4 -27.16 16.16 -5.21
C TYR A 4 -26.13 15.87 -4.13
N ILE A 5 -24.96 16.51 -4.22
CA ILE A 5 -23.89 16.40 -3.22
C ILE A 5 -24.34 17.02 -1.90
N GLN A 6 -25.00 18.17 -1.93
CA GLN A 6 -25.52 18.82 -0.71
C GLN A 6 -26.59 17.98 -0.02
N ASN A 7 -27.55 17.43 -0.77
CA ASN A 7 -28.56 16.54 -0.18
C ASN A 7 -27.93 15.27 0.39
N PHE A 8 -26.95 14.67 -0.27
CA PHE A 8 -26.27 13.47 0.22
C PHE A 8 -25.51 13.69 1.53
N ILE A 9 -24.90 14.87 1.71
CA ILE A 9 -24.22 15.27 2.97
C ILE A 9 -25.24 15.62 4.07
N GLN A 10 -26.46 16.03 3.71
CA GLN A 10 -27.53 16.39 4.66
C GLN A 10 -28.36 15.20 5.16
N ASN A 11 -28.18 14.01 4.57
CA ASN A 11 -28.86 12.78 5.00
C ASN A 11 -27.95 11.99 5.94
N GLU A 12 -28.34 11.84 7.21
CA GLU A 12 -27.57 11.11 8.24
C GLU A 12 -27.30 9.64 7.87
N ASP A 13 -28.22 8.99 7.15
CA ASP A 13 -28.05 7.63 6.62
C ASP A 13 -26.98 7.54 5.51
N GLY A 14 -26.78 8.64 4.77
CA GLY A 14 -25.74 8.77 3.76
C GLY A 14 -24.34 8.87 4.36
N ALA A 15 -24.19 9.51 5.52
CA ALA A 15 -22.91 9.68 6.18
C ALA A 15 -22.26 8.33 6.56
N VAL A 16 -23.04 7.38 7.08
CA VAL A 16 -22.56 6.04 7.45
C VAL A 16 -22.18 5.22 6.22
N THR A 17 -22.90 5.37 5.11
CA THR A 17 -22.62 4.63 3.86
C THR A 17 -21.40 5.16 3.10
N VAL A 18 -20.99 6.40 3.36
CA VAL A 18 -19.81 7.01 2.74
C VAL A 18 -18.58 6.82 3.60
N ASP A 19 -18.72 6.92 4.92
CA ASP A 19 -17.60 6.77 5.85
C ASP A 19 -16.94 5.39 5.73
N TRP A 20 -17.71 4.30 5.62
CA TRP A 20 -17.12 2.96 5.46
C TRP A 20 -16.30 2.82 4.17
N VAL A 21 -16.69 3.49 3.09
CA VAL A 21 -15.95 3.50 1.82
C VAL A 21 -14.71 4.39 1.93
N VAL A 22 -14.83 5.56 2.54
CA VAL A 22 -13.72 6.51 2.67
C VAL A 22 -12.62 5.96 3.59
N LEU A 23 -13.00 5.33 4.69
CA LEU A 23 -12.04 4.70 5.62
C LEU A 23 -11.31 3.52 4.96
N THR A 24 -12.01 2.66 4.23
CA THR A 24 -11.38 1.54 3.52
C THR A 24 -10.50 2.02 2.36
N ALA A 25 -10.93 3.04 1.61
CA ALA A 25 -10.12 3.65 0.55
C ALA A 25 -8.82 4.27 1.11
N ALA A 26 -8.88 4.90 2.30
CA ALA A 26 -7.70 5.42 2.98
C ALA A 26 -6.74 4.28 3.37
N ILE A 27 -7.25 3.18 3.93
CA ILE A 27 -6.43 2.00 4.30
C ILE A 27 -5.77 1.38 3.06
N VAL A 28 -6.52 1.21 1.96
CA VAL A 28 -5.99 0.66 0.70
C VAL A 28 -4.93 1.59 0.08
N GLY A 29 -5.14 2.90 0.16
CA GLY A 29 -4.15 3.91 -0.24
C GLY A 29 -2.84 3.79 0.54
N LEU A 30 -2.92 3.61 1.87
CA LEU A 30 -1.74 3.40 2.71
C LEU A 30 -1.07 2.04 2.46
N ALA A 31 -1.86 0.98 2.25
CA ALA A 31 -1.36 -0.38 1.98
C ALA A 31 -0.55 -0.45 0.68
N THR A 32 -0.92 0.34 -0.32
CA THR A 32 -0.20 0.43 -1.60
C THR A 32 1.26 0.84 -1.41
N VAL A 33 1.52 1.79 -0.50
CA VAL A 33 2.88 2.22 -0.17
C VAL A 33 3.64 1.12 0.58
N GLY A 34 2.98 0.44 1.52
CA GLY A 34 3.58 -0.66 2.27
C GLY A 34 4.04 -1.82 1.39
N VAL A 35 3.23 -2.23 0.42
CA VAL A 35 3.58 -3.31 -0.53
C VAL A 35 4.83 -2.97 -1.34
N GLN A 36 4.96 -1.72 -1.79
CA GLN A 36 6.14 -1.28 -2.54
C GLN A 36 7.41 -1.38 -1.71
N GLN A 37 7.36 -0.97 -0.44
CA GLN A 37 8.52 -1.07 0.46
C GLN A 37 8.91 -2.52 0.77
N THR A 38 7.92 -3.40 0.99
CA THR A 38 8.17 -4.82 1.20
C THR A 38 8.83 -5.46 -0.02
N ARG A 39 8.37 -5.15 -1.24
CA ARG A 39 8.97 -5.66 -2.48
C ARG A 39 10.43 -5.20 -2.65
N LEU A 40 10.70 -3.93 -2.39
CA LEU A 40 12.07 -3.39 -2.44
C LEU A 40 12.98 -4.06 -1.41
N GLY A 41 12.51 -4.21 -0.17
CA GLY A 41 13.24 -4.88 0.91
C GLY A 41 13.58 -6.33 0.57
N VAL A 42 12.60 -7.11 0.08
CA VAL A 42 12.79 -8.50 -0.33
C VAL A 42 13.75 -8.61 -1.52
N SER A 43 13.61 -7.74 -2.53
CA SER A 43 14.51 -7.74 -3.69
C SER A 43 15.95 -7.41 -3.28
N LYS A 44 16.14 -6.46 -2.37
CA LYS A 44 17.45 -6.12 -1.81
C LYS A 44 18.04 -7.29 -1.04
N ALA A 45 17.27 -7.93 -0.16
CA ALA A 45 17.72 -9.10 0.59
C ALA A 45 18.12 -10.26 -0.34
N ALA A 46 17.31 -10.56 -1.35
CA ALA A 46 17.63 -11.57 -2.35
C ALA A 46 18.91 -11.25 -3.14
N SER A 47 19.12 -9.97 -3.49
CA SER A 47 20.34 -9.52 -4.17
C SER A 47 21.58 -9.67 -3.29
N THR A 48 21.49 -9.33 -1.99
CA THR A 48 22.58 -9.56 -1.03
C THR A 48 22.91 -11.04 -0.94
N ILE A 49 21.92 -11.90 -0.75
CA ILE A 49 22.12 -13.36 -0.68
C ILE A 49 22.80 -13.88 -1.95
N SER A 50 22.33 -13.45 -3.13
CA SER A 50 22.93 -13.85 -4.40
C SER A 50 24.38 -13.38 -4.54
N SER A 51 24.68 -12.16 -4.10
CA SER A 51 26.04 -11.61 -4.10
C SER A 51 26.95 -12.41 -3.18
N ASP A 52 26.51 -12.69 -1.95
CA ASP A 52 27.31 -13.41 -0.96
C ASP A 52 27.56 -14.85 -1.40
N LEU A 53 26.56 -15.53 -1.95
CA LEU A 53 26.73 -16.86 -2.52
C LEU A 53 27.73 -16.87 -3.69
N ALA A 54 27.70 -15.85 -4.56
CA ALA A 54 28.64 -15.73 -5.67
C ALA A 54 30.09 -15.52 -5.17
N LYS A 55 30.28 -14.71 -4.13
CA LYS A 55 31.58 -14.53 -3.48
C LYS A 55 32.09 -15.84 -2.86
N THR A 56 31.25 -16.52 -2.08
CA THR A 56 31.59 -17.82 -1.49
C THR A 56 31.93 -18.87 -2.55
N THR A 57 31.19 -18.90 -3.67
CA THR A 57 31.42 -19.88 -4.75
C THR A 57 32.71 -19.60 -5.52
N THR A 58 33.10 -18.33 -5.66
CA THR A 58 34.32 -17.94 -6.39
C THR A 58 35.57 -17.94 -5.51
N GLY A 59 35.43 -18.14 -4.20
CA GLY A 59 36.56 -18.18 -3.25
C GLY A 59 37.32 -16.85 -3.14
N VAL A 60 36.69 -15.76 -3.56
CA VAL A 60 37.24 -14.40 -3.48
C VAL A 60 36.62 -13.75 -2.24
N GLU A 61 37.38 -13.70 -1.15
CA GLU A 61 37.06 -12.86 0.02
C GLU A 61 37.35 -11.38 -0.28
#